data_AF-A0AAP3E076-F1
#
_entry.id   AF-A0AAP3E076-F1
#
_cell.length_a   1.000
_cell.length_b   1.000
_cell.length_c   1.000
_cell.angle_alpha   90.00
_cell.angle_beta   90.00
_cell.angle_gamma   90.00
#
_symmetry.space_group_name_H-M   'P 1'
#
loop_
_entity.id
_entity.type
_entity.pdbx_description
1 polymer ?
#
loop_
_entity_poly.entity_id
_entity_poly.type
_entity_poly.pdbx_seq_one_letter_code
_entity_poly.pdbx_strand_id
1 'polypeptide(L)'
;MGLGSTAKKIQMVSDRAEQMYKQVQELQQRIISLEEEVDDTHQTVNKIDHQLSDQRELLLAIADEHGIDGEQILADAAIDEAETAGEDDAEAADNGANAEGIDEAESTADAANDEATTTETE
;
A
#
# COMPACT_ATOMS: atom_id res chain seq x y z
N MET A 1 18.61 -45.75 17.12
CA MET A 1 18.06 -44.67 16.27
C MET A 1 17.23 -43.72 17.16
N GLY A 2 17.82 -42.70 17.81
CA GLY A 2 16.99 -41.86 18.71
C GLY A 2 17.66 -40.64 19.35
N LEU A 3 18.98 -40.68 19.61
CA LEU A 3 19.70 -39.53 20.17
C LEU A 3 20.10 -38.50 19.08
N GLY A 4 20.39 -38.96 17.86
CA GLY A 4 20.75 -38.07 16.74
C GLY A 4 19.59 -37.24 16.18
N SER A 5 18.36 -37.77 16.21
CA SER A 5 17.17 -37.05 15.71
C SER A 5 16.74 -35.91 16.65
N THR A 6 16.99 -36.03 17.96
CA THR A 6 16.68 -34.98 18.94
C THR A 6 17.70 -33.84 18.87
N ALA A 7 19.00 -34.16 18.74
CA ALA A 7 20.04 -33.16 18.49
C ALA A 7 19.80 -32.39 17.17
N LYS A 8 19.39 -33.10 16.10
CA LYS A 8 19.07 -32.48 14.81
C LYS A 8 17.82 -31.59 14.86
N LYS A 9 16.82 -31.93 15.68
CA LYS A 9 15.65 -31.07 15.91
C LYS A 9 16.03 -29.79 16.66
N ILE A 10 16.90 -29.87 17.66
CA ILE A 10 17.40 -28.68 18.38
C ILE A 10 18.18 -27.78 17.42
N GLN A 11 19.03 -28.36 16.56
CA GLN A 11 19.74 -27.60 15.53
C GLN A 11 18.78 -26.91 14.56
N MET A 12 17.77 -27.62 14.04
CA MET A 12 16.77 -27.02 13.15
C MET A 12 15.95 -25.90 13.80
N VAL A 13 15.65 -26.00 15.10
CA VAL A 13 14.99 -24.93 15.85
C VAL A 13 15.90 -23.71 15.97
N SER A 14 17.19 -23.90 16.24
CA SER A 14 18.17 -22.81 16.28
C SER A 14 18.34 -22.14 14.91
N ASP A 15 18.46 -22.94 13.83
CA ASP A 15 18.59 -22.41 12.46
C ASP A 15 17.35 -21.60 12.06
N ARG A 16 16.14 -22.08 12.44
CA ARG A 16 14.88 -21.37 12.20
C ARG A 16 14.76 -20.11 13.05
N ALA A 17 15.23 -20.13 14.29
CA ALA A 17 15.28 -18.96 15.15
C ALA A 17 16.23 -17.89 14.61
N GLU A 18 17.38 -18.29 14.06
CA GLU A 18 18.32 -17.37 13.41
C GLU A 18 17.70 -16.72 12.16
N GLN A 19 17.00 -17.50 11.33
CA GLN A 19 16.30 -16.98 10.16
C GLN A 19 15.18 -16.01 10.56
N MET A 20 14.39 -16.35 11.57
CA MET A 20 13.34 -15.46 12.10
C MET A 20 13.95 -14.16 12.65
N TYR A 21 15.07 -14.23 13.36
CA TYR A 21 15.77 -13.05 13.85
C TYR A 21 16.20 -12.14 12.69
N LYS A 22 16.79 -12.70 11.63
CA LYS A 22 17.19 -11.93 10.43
C LYS A 22 15.98 -11.29 9.74
N GLN A 23 14.87 -12.01 9.60
CA GLN A 23 13.63 -11.49 9.02
C GLN A 23 13.04 -10.32 9.83
N VAL A 24 13.09 -10.41 11.16
CA VAL A 24 12.63 -9.30 12.03
C VAL A 24 13.53 -8.08 11.89
N GLN A 25 14.85 -8.27 11.78
CA GLN A 25 15.79 -7.17 11.55
C GLN A 25 15.58 -6.50 10.18
N GLU A 26 15.35 -7.27 9.13
CA GLU A 26 15.04 -6.75 7.80
C GLU A 26 13.71 -5.99 7.78
N LEU A 27 12.68 -6.52 8.47
CA LEU A 27 11.40 -5.84 8.61
C LEU A 27 11.54 -4.53 9.37
N GLN A 28 12.31 -4.51 10.46
CA GLN A 28 12.60 -3.29 11.21
C GLN A 28 13.28 -2.25 10.31
N GLN A 29 14.29 -2.66 9.54
CA GLN A 29 14.99 -1.76 8.63
C GLN A 29 14.03 -1.20 7.56
N ARG A 30 13.16 -2.04 7.00
CA ARG A 30 12.17 -1.61 6.02
C ARG A 30 11.18 -0.61 6.60
N ILE A 31 10.73 -0.79 7.84
CA ILE A 31 9.84 0.15 8.51
C ILE A 31 10.53 1.50 8.70
N ILE A 32 11.79 1.51 9.16
CA ILE A 32 12.56 2.75 9.33
C ILE A 32 12.71 3.48 7.99
N SER A 33 13.04 2.76 6.92
CA SER A 33 13.16 3.36 5.58
C SER A 33 11.83 3.88 5.04
N LEU A 34 10.71 3.20 5.33
CA LEU A 34 9.38 3.69 4.96
C LEU A 34 9.02 4.95 5.74
N GLU A 35 9.34 5.02 7.03
CA GLU A 35 9.10 6.21 7.85
C GLU A 35 9.90 7.41 7.33
N GLU A 36 11.17 7.20 6.97
CA GLU A 36 12.02 8.22 6.34
C GLU A 36 11.45 8.69 4.99
N GLU A 37 11.05 7.77 4.11
CA GLU A 37 10.47 8.11 2.80
C GLU A 37 9.14 8.87 2.93
N VAL A 38 8.32 8.54 3.93
CA VAL A 38 7.09 9.27 4.22
C VAL A 38 7.38 10.68 4.73
N ASP A 39 8.37 10.87 5.60
CA ASP A 39 8.76 12.21 6.05
C ASP A 39 9.30 13.05 4.88
N ASP A 40 10.17 12.50 4.04
CA ASP A 40 10.70 13.16 2.85
C ASP A 40 9.58 13.55 1.87
N THR A 41 8.61 12.64 1.67
CA THR A 41 7.44 12.90 0.83
C THR A 41 6.60 14.02 1.43
N HIS A 42 6.34 13.98 2.74
CA HIS A 42 5.59 15.03 3.43
C HIS A 42 6.30 16.39 3.32
N GLN A 43 7.61 16.46 3.50
CA GLN A 43 8.38 17.69 3.30
C GLN A 43 8.27 18.19 1.85
N THR A 44 8.32 17.28 0.88
CA THR A 44 8.18 17.61 -0.55
C THR A 44 6.79 18.16 -0.86
N VAL A 45 5.73 17.52 -0.36
CA VAL A 45 4.34 17.98 -0.51
C VAL A 45 4.16 19.36 0.09
N ASN A 46 4.61 19.59 1.33
CA ASN A 46 4.51 20.90 1.97
C ASN A 46 5.22 22.01 1.17
N LYS A 47 6.38 21.69 0.58
CA LYS A 47 7.10 22.62 -0.28
C LYS A 47 6.31 22.93 -1.55
N ILE A 48 5.72 21.92 -2.18
CA ILE A 48 4.89 22.09 -3.37
C ILE A 48 3.65 22.92 -3.05
N ASP A 49 2.97 22.64 -1.94
CA ASP A 49 1.79 23.40 -1.51
C ASP A 49 2.11 24.88 -1.30
N HIS A 50 3.25 25.17 -0.66
CA HIS A 50 3.70 26.54 -0.50
C HIS A 50 3.98 27.23 -1.85
N GLN A 51 4.72 26.56 -2.75
CA GLN A 51 4.99 27.08 -4.09
C GLN A 51 3.72 27.26 -4.93
N LEU A 52 2.73 26.39 -4.77
CA LEU A 52 1.46 26.47 -5.48
C LEU A 52 0.63 27.66 -4.96
N SER A 53 0.63 27.88 -3.65
CA SER A 53 0.01 29.06 -3.03
C SER A 53 0.62 30.36 -3.56
N ASP A 54 1.95 30.45 -3.60
CA ASP A 54 2.66 31.62 -4.13
C ASP A 54 2.33 31.86 -5.62
N GLN A 55 2.29 30.79 -6.41
CA GLN A 55 1.90 30.87 -7.82
C GLN A 55 0.46 31.32 -8.01
N ARG A 56 -0.47 30.84 -7.16
CA ARG A 56 -1.87 31.27 -7.19
C ARG A 56 -1.97 32.77 -6.91
N GLU A 57 -1.27 33.27 -5.89
CA GLU A 57 -1.26 34.70 -5.57
C GLU A 57 -0.67 35.54 -6.72
N LEU A 58 0.41 35.06 -7.34
CA LEU A 58 0.98 35.72 -8.51
C LEU A 58 0.01 35.75 -9.70
N LEU A 59 -0.70 34.66 -9.98
CA LEU A 59 -1.68 34.59 -11.05
C LEU A 59 -2.87 35.52 -10.81
N LEU A 60 -3.34 35.63 -9.56
CA LEU A 60 -4.38 36.57 -9.16
C LEU A 60 -3.93 38.02 -9.37
N ALA A 61 -2.71 38.37 -8.96
CA ALA A 61 -2.16 39.69 -9.19
C ALA A 61 -2.06 40.04 -10.69
N ILE A 62 -1.72 39.07 -11.55
CA ILE A 62 -1.70 39.25 -13.01
C ILE A 62 -3.13 39.37 -13.56
N ALA A 63 -4.07 38.57 -13.07
CA ALA A 63 -5.48 38.63 -13.48
C ALA A 63 -6.09 40.01 -13.18
N ASP A 64 -5.81 40.56 -11.99
CA ASP A 64 -6.20 41.90 -11.58
C ASP A 64 -5.65 42.98 -12.52
N GLU A 65 -4.38 42.87 -12.93
CA GLU A 65 -3.77 43.81 -13.89
C GLU A 65 -4.49 43.79 -15.26
N HIS A 66 -4.97 42.62 -15.67
CA HIS A 66 -5.73 42.44 -16.90
C HIS A 66 -7.24 42.70 -16.77
N GLY A 67 -7.72 43.05 -15.56
CA GLY A 67 -9.13 43.29 -15.28
C GLY A 67 -10.00 42.03 -15.32
N ILE A 68 -9.40 40.87 -15.03
CA ILE A 68 -10.07 39.58 -14.91
C ILE A 68 -10.27 39.32 -13.42
N ASP A 69 -11.50 39.00 -13.01
CA ASP A 69 -11.81 38.59 -11.63
C ASP A 69 -11.39 37.13 -11.42
N GLY A 70 -10.16 36.94 -10.94
CA GLY A 70 -9.58 35.62 -10.71
C GLY A 70 -10.27 34.86 -9.57
N GLU A 71 -10.71 35.56 -8.51
CA GLU A 71 -11.48 34.99 -7.41
C GLU A 71 -12.78 34.37 -7.87
N GLN A 72 -13.53 35.07 -8.75
CA GLN A 72 -14.77 34.55 -9.29
C GLN A 72 -14.54 33.27 -10.10
N ILE A 73 -13.53 33.25 -10.99
CA ILE A 73 -13.21 32.07 -11.80
C ILE A 73 -12.82 30.87 -10.93
N LEU A 74 -12.08 31.11 -9.85
CA LEU A 74 -11.68 30.05 -8.92
C LEU A 74 -12.87 29.53 -8.09
N ALA A 75 -13.83 30.39 -7.76
CA ALA A 75 -15.07 29.97 -7.10
C ALA A 75 -15.94 29.12 -8.04
N ASP A 76 -16.10 29.53 -9.29
CA ASP A 76 -16.85 28.77 -10.29
C ASP A 76 -16.21 27.39 -10.53
N ALA A 77 -14.87 27.33 -10.68
CA ALA A 77 -14.15 26.06 -10.82
C ALA A 77 -14.31 25.12 -9.62
N ALA A 78 -14.34 25.66 -8.40
CA ALA A 78 -14.55 24.86 -7.18
C ALA A 78 -15.98 24.29 -7.10
N ILE A 79 -16.97 24.98 -7.66
CA ILE A 79 -18.35 24.48 -7.78
C ILE A 79 -18.39 23.34 -8.79
N ASP A 80 -17.83 23.54 -10.00
CA ASP A 80 -17.80 22.51 -11.05
C ASP A 80 -17.14 21.20 -10.56
N GLU A 81 -16.05 21.31 -9.80
CA GLU A 81 -15.36 20.16 -9.20
C GLU A 81 -16.23 19.46 -8.14
N ALA A 82 -16.92 20.22 -7.29
CA ALA A 82 -17.82 19.66 -6.28
C ALA A 82 -19.06 18.98 -6.90
N GLU A 83 -19.60 19.52 -7.99
CA GLU A 83 -20.70 18.91 -8.73
C GLU A 83 -20.26 17.58 -9.37
N THR A 84 -19.10 17.55 -10.01
CA THR A 84 -18.55 16.33 -10.62
C THR A 84 -18.27 15.24 -9.57
N ALA A 85 -17.69 15.61 -8.43
CA ALA A 85 -17.40 14.65 -7.36
C ALA A 85 -18.66 14.08 -6.69
N GLY A 86 -19.78 14.82 -6.69
CA GLY A 86 -21.06 14.35 -6.16
C GLY A 86 -21.80 13.38 -7.10
N GLU A 87 -21.54 13.45 -8.41
CA GLU A 87 -22.11 12.54 -9.40
C GLU A 87 -21.46 11.14 -9.35
N ASP A 88 -20.16 11.05 -9.06
CA ASP A 88 -19.45 9.77 -8.93
C ASP A 88 -19.88 8.95 -7.69
N ASP A 89 -20.33 9.60 -6.59
CA ASP A 89 -20.80 8.91 -5.38
C ASP A 89 -22.24 8.35 -5.54
N ALA A 90 -23.03 8.89 -6.47
CA ALA A 90 -24.39 8.45 -6.72
C ALA A 90 -24.48 7.10 -7.47
N GLU A 91 -23.46 6.73 -8.24
CA GLU A 91 -23.39 5.45 -8.97
C GLU A 91 -22.95 4.27 -8.08
N ALA A 92 -22.34 4.52 -6.91
CA ALA A 92 -21.89 3.47 -5.99
C ALA A 92 -23.01 2.89 -5.10
N ALA A 93 -24.15 3.58 -4.99
CA ALA A 93 -25.23 3.22 -4.05
C ALA A 93 -26.27 2.22 -4.60
N ASP A 94 -26.28 1.91 -5.91
CA ASP A 94 -27.30 1.03 -6.52
C ASP A 94 -26.91 -0.47 -6.50
N ASN A 95 -25.65 -0.82 -6.24
CA ASN A 95 -25.19 -2.22 -6.32
C ASN A 95 -25.31 -2.99 -4.97
N GLY A 96 -26.39 -2.72 -4.24
CA GLY A 96 -26.66 -3.25 -2.89
C GLY A 96 -27.79 -4.28 -2.83
N ALA A 97 -27.75 -5.37 -3.60
CA ALA A 97 -28.65 -6.50 -3.40
C ALA A 97 -28.14 -7.83 -4.01
N ASN A 98 -27.14 -8.47 -3.39
CA ASN A 98 -27.20 -9.92 -3.13
C ASN A 98 -26.10 -10.34 -2.14
N ALA A 99 -26.45 -10.47 -0.86
CA ALA A 99 -25.60 -11.06 0.17
C ALA A 99 -26.41 -12.13 0.92
N GLU A 100 -26.54 -13.29 0.28
CA GLU A 100 -26.81 -14.59 0.93
C GLU A 100 -25.55 -15.42 0.63
N GLY A 101 -24.59 -15.58 1.56
CA GLY A 101 -24.76 -16.28 2.82
C GLY A 101 -24.53 -17.77 2.58
N ILE A 102 -23.29 -18.24 2.82
CA ILE A 102 -22.96 -19.45 3.60
C ILE A 102 -21.43 -19.61 3.64
N ASP A 103 -20.97 -19.64 4.88
CA ASP A 103 -19.65 -19.91 5.42
C ASP A 103 -19.23 -21.39 5.23
N GLU A 104 -17.96 -21.65 5.52
CA GLU A 104 -17.34 -22.94 5.88
C GLU A 104 -16.39 -23.65 4.89
N ALA A 105 -15.12 -23.61 5.32
CA ALA A 105 -14.13 -24.70 5.34
C ALA A 105 -13.34 -25.00 4.05
N GLU A 106 -12.21 -24.31 3.90
CA GLU A 106 -11.04 -24.88 3.22
C GLU A 106 -10.60 -26.18 3.92
N SER A 107 -10.84 -27.30 3.25
CA SER A 107 -10.19 -28.57 3.53
C SER A 107 -9.66 -29.16 2.23
N THR A 108 -8.42 -28.84 1.89
CA THR A 108 -7.57 -29.71 1.07
C THR A 108 -6.18 -29.75 1.67
N ALA A 109 -6.00 -30.69 2.60
CA ALA A 109 -4.69 -31.24 2.91
C ALA A 109 -4.20 -31.98 1.65
N ASP A 110 -3.30 -31.37 0.89
CA ASP A 110 -2.51 -32.07 -0.11
C ASP A 110 -1.06 -32.16 0.40
N ALA A 111 -0.77 -33.32 1.00
CA ALA A 111 0.56 -33.74 1.37
C ALA A 111 0.76 -35.14 0.80
N ALA A 112 1.36 -35.23 -0.39
CA ALA A 112 2.35 -36.25 -0.70
C ALA A 112 3.00 -35.96 -2.07
N ASN A 113 4.13 -35.30 -2.00
CA ASN A 113 5.25 -35.43 -2.92
C ASN A 113 5.60 -36.91 -3.13
N ASP A 114 5.28 -37.47 -4.30
CA ASP A 114 5.86 -38.71 -4.82
C ASP A 114 6.13 -38.57 -6.32
N GLU A 115 7.20 -37.86 -6.68
CA GLU A 115 7.91 -38.12 -7.93
C GLU A 115 9.31 -37.49 -7.88
N ALA A 116 10.32 -38.29 -7.51
CA ALA A 116 11.69 -38.00 -7.92
C ALA A 116 12.55 -39.28 -7.89
N THR A 117 12.92 -39.71 -9.09
CA THR A 117 14.25 -40.26 -9.43
C THR A 117 14.48 -41.75 -9.22
N THR A 118 14.34 -42.51 -10.32
CA THR A 118 15.05 -43.79 -10.50
C THR A 118 16.18 -43.58 -11.52
N THR A 119 17.36 -43.30 -10.98
CA THR A 119 18.70 -43.77 -11.40
C THR A 119 19.17 -43.62 -12.85
N GLU A 120 20.08 -42.66 -13.07
CA GLU A 120 21.29 -42.88 -13.89
C GLU A 120 22.30 -43.71 -13.08
N THR A 121 22.68 -44.90 -13.57
CA THR A 121 23.98 -45.53 -13.29
C THR A 121 24.26 -46.61 -14.34
N GLU A 122 25.47 -46.53 -14.91
CA GLU A 122 26.16 -47.42 -15.88
C GLU A 122 25.79 -47.38 -17.37
#